data_AF-A0A2V2Q1D7-F1
#
_entry.id   AF-A0A2V2Q1D7-F1
#
_cell.length_a   1.000
_cell.length_b   1.000
_cell.length_c   1.000
_cell.angle_alpha   90.00
_cell.angle_beta   90.00
_cell.angle_gamma   90.00
#
_symmetry.space_group_name_H-M   'P 1'
#
loop_
_entity.id
_entity.type
_entity.pdbx_description
1 polymer ?
#
loop_
_entity_poly.entity_id
_entity_poly.type
_entity_poly.pdbx_seq_one_letter_code
_entity_poly.pdbx_strand_id
1 'polypeptide(L)'
;RRGPRPTGQEVARALAAIADPARLAESPLLLSPRTRTVAELRADLGEAVRRLADSEVQEEAEAGWILQHYYLGRPRTHQRLAQQLHISRATYFRRLRYGLDRVGDGLAAERSVP
;
A
#
# COMPACT_ATOMS: atom_id res chain seq x y z
N ARG A 1 -14.48 12.19 -16.11
CA ARG A 1 -14.07 12.76 -14.80
C ARG A 1 -13.11 11.77 -14.15
N ARG A 2 -11.94 12.22 -13.67
CA ARG A 2 -11.06 11.34 -12.88
C ARG A 2 -11.76 11.07 -11.55
N GLY A 3 -11.98 9.80 -11.18
CA GLY A 3 -12.48 9.45 -9.84
C GLY A 3 -11.51 9.96 -8.76
N PRO A 4 -11.98 10.17 -7.52
CA PRO A 4 -11.12 10.61 -6.43
C PRO A 4 -9.99 9.60 -6.23
N ARG A 5 -8.79 10.12 -5.95
CA ARG A 5 -7.61 9.31 -5.64
C ARG A 5 -7.84 8.61 -4.29
N PRO A 6 -7.53 7.31 -4.16
CA PRO A 6 -7.55 6.62 -2.87
C PRO A 6 -6.70 7.34 -1.83
N THR A 7 -7.25 7.55 -0.65
CA THR A 7 -6.50 8.07 0.49
C THR A 7 -5.62 6.99 1.09
N GLY A 8 -4.52 7.37 1.75
CA GLY A 8 -3.67 6.41 2.47
C GLY A 8 -4.43 5.60 3.54
N GLN A 9 -5.51 6.15 4.11
CA GLN A 9 -6.36 5.41 5.07
C GLN A 9 -7.18 4.30 4.40
N GLU A 10 -7.74 4.55 3.21
CA GLU A 10 -8.46 3.53 2.44
C GLU A 10 -7.50 2.41 2.00
N VAL A 11 -6.30 2.78 1.55
CA VAL A 11 -5.23 1.84 1.22
C VAL A 11 -4.85 1.00 2.44
N ALA A 12 -4.66 1.62 3.61
CA ALA A 12 -4.31 0.91 4.84
C ALA A 12 -5.38 -0.12 5.25
N ARG A 13 -6.67 0.23 5.12
CA ARG A 13 -7.78 -0.70 5.38
C ARG A 13 -7.78 -1.88 4.40
N ALA A 14 -7.58 -1.60 3.11
CA ALA A 14 -7.53 -2.64 2.09
C ALA A 14 -6.32 -3.58 2.30
N LEU A 15 -5.13 -3.05 2.58
CA LEU A 15 -3.95 -3.84 2.89
C LEU A 15 -4.10 -4.67 4.18
N ALA A 16 -4.79 -4.14 5.19
CA ALA A 16 -5.10 -4.91 6.40
C ALA A 16 -6.05 -6.10 6.12
N ALA A 17 -6.88 -6.00 5.07
CA ALA A 17 -7.81 -7.04 4.62
C ALA A 17 -7.23 -7.93 3.50
N ILE A 18 -5.96 -7.78 3.11
CA ILE A 18 -5.39 -8.39 1.90
C ILE A 18 -5.41 -9.92 1.86
N ALA A 19 -5.48 -10.56 3.03
CA ALA A 19 -5.56 -12.01 3.19
C ALA A 19 -6.99 -12.53 3.37
N ASP A 20 -7.98 -11.64 3.50
CA ASP A 20 -9.40 -11.95 3.69
C ASP A 20 -10.19 -11.42 2.49
N PRO A 21 -10.50 -12.29 1.50
CA PRO A 21 -11.22 -11.88 0.29
C PRO A 21 -12.60 -11.26 0.57
N ALA A 22 -13.29 -11.70 1.62
CA ALA A 22 -14.62 -11.19 1.96
C ALA A 22 -14.52 -9.75 2.48
N ARG A 23 -13.57 -9.48 3.39
CA ARG A 23 -13.33 -8.10 3.86
C ARG A 23 -12.78 -7.20 2.77
N LEU A 24 -11.94 -7.72 1.88
CA LEU A 24 -11.41 -6.96 0.77
C LEU A 24 -12.51 -6.59 -0.24
N ALA A 25 -13.55 -7.42 -0.37
CA ALA A 25 -14.74 -7.15 -1.18
C ALA A 25 -15.55 -5.92 -0.72
N GLU A 26 -15.46 -5.55 0.55
CA GLU A 26 -16.11 -4.37 1.13
C GLU A 26 -15.30 -3.09 0.91
N SER A 27 -14.10 -3.19 0.34
CA SER A 27 -13.21 -2.05 0.14
C SER A 27 -13.81 -1.06 -0.87
N PRO A 28 -13.87 0.25 -0.55
CA PRO A 28 -14.30 1.27 -1.50
C PRO A 28 -13.39 1.34 -2.74
N LEU A 29 -12.18 0.77 -2.66
CA LEU A 29 -11.25 0.69 -3.80
C LEU A 29 -11.78 -0.20 -4.94
N LEU A 30 -12.70 -1.14 -4.67
CA LEU A 30 -13.37 -1.93 -5.71
C LEU A 30 -14.43 -1.15 -6.48
N LEU A 31 -14.92 -0.04 -5.94
CA LEU A 31 -15.80 0.87 -6.66
C LEU A 31 -15.03 1.69 -7.71
N SER A 32 -13.70 1.54 -7.75
CA SER A 32 -12.86 2.12 -8.80
C SER A 32 -13.14 1.45 -10.14
N PRO A 33 -13.32 2.20 -11.24
CA PRO A 33 -13.64 1.65 -12.56
C PRO A 33 -12.64 0.63 -13.14
N ARG A 34 -11.46 0.52 -12.53
CA ARG A 34 -10.34 -0.31 -12.98
C ARG A 34 -10.32 -1.68 -12.33
N THR A 35 -10.58 -1.70 -11.04
CA THR A 35 -10.46 -2.90 -10.24
C THR A 35 -11.82 -3.57 -10.27
N ARG A 36 -11.97 -4.61 -11.09
CA ARG A 36 -13.26 -5.26 -11.32
C ARG A 36 -13.49 -6.39 -10.34
N THR A 37 -12.42 -6.93 -9.77
CA THR A 37 -12.49 -8.07 -8.85
C THR A 37 -11.59 -7.89 -7.64
N VAL A 38 -11.92 -8.60 -6.55
CA VAL A 38 -11.09 -8.71 -5.34
C VAL A 38 -9.68 -9.22 -5.67
N ALA A 39 -9.56 -10.14 -6.64
CA ALA A 39 -8.29 -10.71 -7.05
C ALA A 39 -7.39 -9.67 -7.73
N GLU A 40 -7.97 -8.85 -8.62
CA GLU A 40 -7.27 -7.72 -9.25
C GLU A 40 -6.87 -6.68 -8.20
N LEU A 41 -7.76 -6.32 -7.26
CA LEU A 41 -7.42 -5.37 -6.20
C LEU A 41 -6.21 -5.85 -5.39
N ARG A 42 -6.22 -7.13 -5.03
CA ARG A 42 -5.15 -7.75 -4.27
C ARG A 42 -3.84 -7.73 -5.05
N ALA A 43 -3.88 -8.06 -6.34
CA ALA A 43 -2.71 -8.03 -7.22
C ALA A 43 -2.16 -6.60 -7.36
N ASP A 44 -3.02 -5.62 -7.64
CA ASP A 44 -2.64 -4.21 -7.82
C ASP A 44 -2.01 -3.63 -6.54
N LEU A 45 -2.58 -3.91 -5.37
CA LEU A 45 -2.02 -3.50 -4.08
C LEU A 45 -0.65 -4.13 -3.83
N GLY A 46 -0.52 -5.43 -4.08
CA GLY A 46 0.75 -6.14 -3.93
C GLY A 46 1.83 -5.60 -4.86
N GLU A 47 1.48 -5.35 -6.12
CA GLU A 47 2.38 -4.81 -7.14
C GLU A 47 2.79 -3.36 -6.84
N ALA A 48 1.86 -2.51 -6.40
CA ALA A 48 2.18 -1.15 -6.00
C ALA A 48 3.14 -1.10 -4.80
N VAL A 49 2.94 -1.97 -3.80
CA VAL A 49 3.87 -2.11 -2.66
C VAL A 49 5.24 -2.61 -3.11
N ARG A 50 5.28 -3.60 -4.01
CA ARG A 50 6.52 -4.16 -4.54
C ARG A 50 7.32 -3.13 -5.33
N ARG A 51 6.69 -2.36 -6.22
CA ARG A 51 7.34 -1.27 -6.96
C ARG A 51 7.96 -0.22 -6.05
N LEU A 52 7.31 0.11 -4.94
CA LEU A 52 7.90 1.02 -3.96
C LEU A 52 9.16 0.41 -3.35
N ALA A 53 9.09 -0.87 -2.93
CA ALA A 53 10.21 -1.56 -2.31
C ALA A 53 11.42 -1.70 -3.26
N ASP A 54 11.16 -1.84 -4.56
CA ASP A 54 12.17 -1.96 -5.62
C ASP A 54 12.65 -0.58 -6.15
N SER A 55 12.18 0.54 -5.58
CA SER A 55 12.54 1.89 -6.02
C SER A 55 14.00 2.24 -5.71
N GLU A 56 14.67 2.96 -6.62
CA GLU A 56 16.00 3.53 -6.37
C GLU A 56 15.96 4.72 -5.40
N VAL A 57 14.78 5.31 -5.19
CA VAL A 57 14.58 6.39 -4.22
C VAL A 57 14.47 5.77 -2.83
N GLN A 58 15.49 5.98 -1.98
CA GLN A 58 15.55 5.39 -0.64
C GLN A 58 14.27 5.57 0.19
N GLU A 59 13.64 6.75 0.13
CA GLU A 59 12.38 7.01 0.84
C GLU A 59 11.23 6.09 0.37
N GLU A 60 11.13 5.84 -0.94
CA GLU A 60 10.14 4.92 -1.50
C GLU A 60 10.48 3.47 -1.18
N ALA A 61 11.76 3.09 -1.29
CA ALA A 61 12.25 1.75 -0.95
C ALA A 61 11.94 1.38 0.51
N GLU A 62 12.29 2.27 1.45
CA GLU A 62 11.99 2.08 2.88
C GLU A 62 10.48 1.98 3.12
N ALA A 63 9.69 2.83 2.48
CA ALA A 63 8.23 2.81 2.62
C ALA A 63 7.61 1.51 2.09
N GLY A 64 8.03 1.07 0.89
CA GLY A 64 7.60 -0.20 0.31
C GLY A 64 8.02 -1.40 1.15
N TRP A 65 9.26 -1.40 1.66
CA TRP A 65 9.75 -2.42 2.59
C TRP A 65 8.89 -2.50 3.85
N ILE A 66 8.54 -1.35 4.46
CA ILE A 66 7.67 -1.29 5.64
C ILE A 66 6.30 -1.90 5.32
N LEU A 67 5.67 -1.51 4.22
CA LEU A 67 4.35 -2.01 3.84
C LEU A 67 4.37 -3.51 3.57
N GLN A 68 5.36 -4.00 2.84
CA GLN A 68 5.53 -5.42 2.54
C GLN A 68 5.67 -6.22 3.84
N HIS A 69 6.51 -5.79 4.77
CA HIS A 69 6.75 -6.53 6.01
C HIS A 69 5.60 -6.42 7.02
N TYR A 70 4.91 -5.29 7.05
CA TYR A 70 3.82 -5.06 8.00
C TYR A 70 2.49 -5.70 7.55
N TYR A 71 2.14 -5.60 6.26
CA TYR A 71 0.85 -6.06 5.75
C TYR A 71 0.92 -7.42 5.02
N LEU A 72 2.00 -7.68 4.28
CA LEU A 72 2.12 -8.88 3.42
C LEU A 72 3.00 -9.96 4.05
N GLY A 73 3.77 -9.60 5.08
CA GLY A 73 4.71 -10.46 5.77
C GLY A 73 4.12 -11.14 7.00
N ARG A 74 5.00 -11.81 7.75
CA ARG A 74 4.64 -12.38 9.06
C ARG A 74 4.33 -11.26 10.07
N PRO A 75 3.44 -11.48 11.05
CA PRO A 75 3.10 -10.49 12.07
C PRO A 75 4.34 -9.94 12.78
N ARG A 76 4.52 -8.62 12.72
CA ARG A 76 5.60 -7.88 13.39
C ARG A 76 5.08 -6.57 13.96
N THR A 77 5.71 -6.10 15.03
CA THR A 77 5.37 -4.81 15.63
C THR A 77 6.07 -3.68 14.87
N HIS A 78 5.46 -2.49 14.84
CA HIS A 78 6.07 -1.29 14.27
C HIS A 78 7.47 -1.00 14.86
N GLN A 79 7.65 -1.23 16.16
CA GLN A 79 8.94 -1.02 16.82
C GLN A 79 10.04 -1.95 16.28
N ARG A 80 9.74 -3.24 16.05
CA ARG A 80 10.71 -4.18 15.47
C ARG A 80 11.09 -3.77 14.05
N LEU A 81 10.13 -3.35 13.24
CA LEU A 81 10.40 -2.90 11.87
C LEU A 81 11.26 -1.63 11.85
N ALA A 82 10.96 -0.65 12.72
CA ALA A 82 11.77 0.55 12.84
C ALA A 82 13.22 0.25 13.25
N GLN A 83 13.42 -0.70 14.18
CA GLN A 83 14.75 -1.14 14.61
C GLN A 83 15.54 -1.80 13.46
N GLN A 84 14.89 -2.63 12.63
CA GLN A 84 15.55 -3.27 11.48
C GLN A 84 16.00 -2.28 10.41
N LEU A 85 15.30 -1.16 10.28
CA LEU A 85 15.69 -0.07 9.37
C LEU A 85 16.65 0.94 10.02
N HIS A 86 17.00 0.77 11.29
CA HIS A 86 17.82 1.72 12.05
C HIS A 86 17.26 3.16 12.06
N ILE A 87 15.94 3.31 12.02
CA ILE A 87 15.25 4.61 12.01
C ILE A 87 14.48 4.86 13.31
N SER A 88 14.28 6.14 13.63
CA SER A 88 13.42 6.52 14.75
C SER A 88 11.96 6.12 14.49
N ARG A 89 11.19 5.94 15.57
CA ARG A 89 9.74 5.66 15.50
C ARG A 89 8.98 6.75 14.72
N ALA A 90 9.40 8.01 14.84
CA ALA A 90 8.79 9.12 14.10
C ALA A 90 9.05 9.02 12.59
N THR A 91 10.30 8.71 12.20
CA THR A 91 10.65 8.48 10.79
C THR A 91 9.90 7.27 10.23
N TYR A 92 9.77 6.19 11.00
CA TYR A 92 8.99 5.01 10.61
C TYR A 92 7.53 5.38 10.25
N PHE A 93 6.82 6.11 11.11
CA PHE A 93 5.43 6.49 10.81
C PHE A 93 5.32 7.48 9.64
N ARG A 94 6.32 8.36 9.46
CA ARG A 94 6.38 9.23 8.28
C ARG A 94 6.50 8.41 7.00
N ARG A 95 7.40 7.41 6.96
CA ARG A 95 7.57 6.50 5.81
C ARG A 95 6.35 5.62 5.59
N LEU A 96 5.73 5.12 6.65
CA LEU A 96 4.49 4.34 6.55
C LEU A 96 3.37 5.16 5.88
N ARG A 97 3.11 6.37 6.37
CA ARG A 97 2.10 7.26 5.79
C ARG A 97 2.43 7.61 4.33
N TYR A 98 3.67 7.99 4.08
CA TYR A 98 4.16 8.28 2.73
C TYR A 98 3.93 7.10 1.78
N GLY A 99 4.28 5.88 2.19
CA GLY A 99 4.06 4.68 1.40
C GLY A 99 2.58 4.45 1.07
N LEU A 100 1.70 4.55 2.06
CA LEU A 100 0.26 4.39 1.87
C LEU A 100 -0.30 5.40 0.85
N ASP A 101 0.11 6.66 0.95
CA ASP A 101 -0.28 7.70 0.00
C ASP A 101 0.28 7.39 -1.40
N ARG A 102 1.53 6.92 -1.50
CA ARG A 102 2.16 6.59 -2.79
C ARG A 102 1.53 5.39 -3.49
N VAL A 103 1.08 4.34 -2.78
CA VAL A 103 0.30 3.27 -3.44
C VAL A 103 -1.07 3.78 -3.85
N GLY A 104 -1.73 4.64 -3.06
CA GLY A 104 -2.96 5.31 -3.48
C GLY A 104 -2.78 6.11 -4.78
N ASP A 105 -1.66 6.82 -4.89
CA ASP A 105 -1.24 7.52 -6.11
C ASP A 105 -1.03 6.54 -7.28
N GLY A 106 -0.35 5.43 -7.06
CA GLY A 106 -0.08 4.40 -8.08
C GLY A 106 -1.35 3.79 -8.65
N LEU A 107 -2.29 3.40 -7.78
CA LEU A 107 -3.62 2.91 -8.17
C LEU A 107 -4.41 3.94 -8.99
N ALA A 108 -4.22 5.23 -8.69
CA ALA A 108 -4.83 6.32 -9.44
C ALA A 108 -4.08 6.70 -10.74
N ALA A 109 -2.77 6.43 -10.85
CA ALA A 109 -1.91 6.86 -11.95
C ALA A 109 -1.93 5.90 -13.13
N GLU A 110 -2.12 4.60 -12.88
CA GLU A 110 -2.32 3.63 -13.98
C GLU A 110 -3.55 3.99 -14.84
N ARG A 111 -4.37 4.96 -14.42
CA ARG A 111 -5.54 5.58 -15.09
C ARG A 111 -5.23 6.31 -16.41
N SER A 112 -4.06 6.12 -17.02
CA SER A 112 -3.59 6.98 -18.11
C SER A 112 -2.90 6.29 -19.28
N VAL A 113 -2.95 4.96 -19.41
CA VAL A 113 -2.66 4.32 -20.70
C VAL A 113 -3.99 4.14 -21.45
N PRO A 114 -4.16 4.77 -22.63
CA PRO A 114 -5.37 4.68 -23.46
C PRO A 114 -5.58 3.27 -24.04
#